data_AF-A0A9E2NBZ1-F1
#
_entry.id   AF-A0A9E2NBZ1-F1
#
_cell.length_a   1.000
_cell.length_b   1.000
_cell.length_c   1.000
_cell.angle_alpha   90.00
_cell.angle_beta   90.00
_cell.angle_gamma   90.00
#
_symmetry.space_group_name_H-M   'P 1'
#
loop_
_entity.id
_entity.type
_entity.pdbx_description
1 polymer ?
#
loop_
_entity_poly.entity_id
_entity_poly.type
_entity_poly.pdbx_seq_one_letter_code
_entity_poly.pdbx_strand_id
1 'polypeptide(L)'
;MAFSFDAVDPAAPDSWFDAVAERMGVPAFLFYNAGISLRARAHKATLDDFEQTMAVNVRALWRLSQLCAARWIKAGTQDCIVNISSMLSGKPIRAAPNRPNCRPGPDLRLGLGLRPDRSRQETPGA
;
A
#
# COMPACT_ATOMS: atom_id res chain seq x y z
N MET A 1 -10.64 1.43 -23.20
CA MET A 1 -11.76 0.77 -22.50
C MET A 1 -11.52 0.88 -21.01
N ALA A 2 -12.57 1.06 -20.20
CA ALA A 2 -12.44 1.26 -18.75
C ALA A 2 -13.61 0.57 -18.02
N PHE A 3 -13.34 0.11 -16.80
CA PHE A 3 -14.32 -0.57 -15.95
C PHE A 3 -14.33 0.12 -14.58
N SER A 4 -15.52 0.45 -14.08
CA SER A 4 -15.67 1.04 -12.74
C SER A 4 -15.36 0.01 -11.66
N PHE A 5 -14.67 0.43 -10.60
CA PHE A 5 -14.30 -0.43 -9.49
C PHE A 5 -14.41 0.34 -8.17
N ASP A 6 -15.20 -0.16 -7.23
CA ASP A 6 -15.25 0.33 -5.86
C ASP A 6 -14.64 -0.72 -4.92
N ALA A 7 -13.50 -0.40 -4.33
CA ALA A 7 -12.78 -1.32 -3.45
C ALA A 7 -13.47 -1.54 -2.08
N VAL A 8 -14.43 -0.68 -1.71
CA VAL A 8 -15.19 -0.82 -0.45
C VAL A 8 -16.28 -1.89 -0.59
N ASP A 9 -16.79 -2.13 -1.80
CA ASP A 9 -17.74 -3.19 -2.07
C ASP A 9 -17.03 -4.57 -2.06
N PRO A 10 -17.39 -5.51 -1.18
CA PRO A 10 -16.79 -6.84 -1.15
C PRO A 10 -17.06 -7.68 -2.41
N ALA A 11 -18.10 -7.37 -3.20
CA ALA A 11 -18.43 -8.10 -4.44
C ALA A 11 -17.78 -7.49 -5.70
N ALA A 12 -17.23 -6.28 -5.61
CA ALA A 12 -16.62 -5.61 -6.75
C ALA A 12 -15.43 -6.36 -7.37
N PRO A 13 -14.51 -7.00 -6.61
CA PRO A 13 -13.40 -7.77 -7.19
C PRO A 13 -13.83 -8.86 -8.16
N ASP A 14 -14.81 -9.67 -7.76
CA ASP A 14 -15.32 -10.80 -8.54
C ASP A 14 -16.02 -10.30 -9.81
N SER A 15 -16.98 -9.38 -9.66
CA SER A 15 -17.73 -8.82 -10.79
C SER A 15 -16.84 -8.08 -11.79
N TRP A 16 -15.88 -7.29 -11.30
CA TRP A 16 -14.93 -6.58 -12.15
C TRP A 16 -14.00 -7.52 -12.91
N PHE A 17 -13.46 -8.54 -12.23
CA PHE A 17 -12.55 -9.51 -12.85
C PHE A 17 -13.25 -10.30 -13.96
N ASP A 18 -14.48 -10.74 -13.71
CA ASP A 18 -15.28 -11.46 -14.71
C ASP A 18 -15.57 -10.58 -15.93
N ALA A 19 -15.97 -9.32 -15.72
CA ALA A 19 -16.23 -8.38 -16.81
C ALA A 19 -14.98 -8.08 -17.66
N VAL A 20 -13.82 -7.94 -17.01
CA VAL A 20 -12.53 -7.77 -17.70
C VAL A 20 -12.17 -9.03 -18.49
N ALA A 21 -12.29 -10.20 -17.87
CA ALA A 21 -11.96 -11.47 -18.50
C ALA A 21 -12.85 -11.78 -19.71
N GLU A 22 -14.14 -11.46 -19.64
CA GLU A 22 -15.08 -11.64 -20.74
C GLU A 22 -14.73 -10.78 -21.96
N ARG A 23 -14.28 -9.54 -21.73
CA ARG A 23 -14.04 -8.56 -22.81
C ARG A 23 -12.61 -8.53 -23.33
N MET A 24 -11.63 -8.86 -22.48
CA MET A 24 -10.20 -8.72 -22.79
C MET A 24 -9.38 -9.99 -22.52
N GLY A 25 -10.00 -11.04 -21.99
CA GLY A 25 -9.28 -12.22 -21.50
C GLY A 25 -8.68 -12.01 -20.10
N VAL A 26 -8.10 -13.07 -19.56
CA VAL A 26 -7.49 -13.06 -18.22
C VAL A 26 -6.29 -12.09 -18.22
N PRO A 27 -6.21 -11.12 -17.30
CA PRO A 27 -5.07 -10.21 -17.22
C PRO A 27 -3.77 -10.96 -16.93
N ALA A 28 -2.67 -10.63 -17.62
CA ALA A 28 -1.33 -11.16 -17.33
C ALA A 28 -0.62 -10.43 -16.17
N PHE A 29 -1.09 -9.23 -15.84
CA PHE A 29 -0.51 -8.41 -14.78
C PHE A 29 -1.62 -7.80 -13.93
N LEU A 30 -1.41 -7.78 -12.62
CA LEU A 30 -2.25 -7.05 -11.68
C LEU A 30 -1.42 -5.95 -11.02
N PHE A 31 -1.76 -4.70 -11.32
CA PHE A 31 -1.22 -3.54 -10.62
C PHE A 31 -2.27 -2.99 -9.68
N TYR A 32 -2.11 -3.25 -8.39
CA TYR A 32 -2.99 -2.70 -7.37
C TYR A 32 -2.37 -1.44 -6.77
N ASN A 33 -2.96 -0.29 -7.09
CA ASN A 33 -2.53 1.01 -6.61
C ASN A 33 -3.58 1.71 -5.73
N ALA A 34 -4.81 1.21 -5.71
CA ALA A 34 -5.86 1.82 -4.90
C ALA A 34 -5.47 1.80 -3.42
N GLY A 35 -5.55 2.96 -2.76
CA GLY A 35 -5.18 3.08 -1.37
C GLY A 35 -5.73 4.36 -0.74
N ILE A 36 -6.19 4.28 0.50
CA ILE A 36 -6.64 5.41 1.30
C ILE A 36 -5.87 5.52 2.61
N SER A 37 -5.90 6.71 3.22
CA SER A 37 -5.27 6.98 4.51
C SER A 37 -6.17 7.84 5.38
N LEU A 38 -6.95 7.20 6.25
CA LEU A 38 -7.80 7.87 7.25
C LEU A 38 -7.01 7.97 8.56
N ARG A 39 -6.37 9.13 8.79
CA ARG A 39 -5.43 9.31 9.90
C ARG A 39 -6.12 9.82 11.16
N ALA A 40 -5.95 9.10 12.25
CA ALA A 40 -6.32 9.54 13.59
C ALA A 40 -5.26 9.12 14.62
N ARG A 41 -5.29 9.73 15.81
CA ARG A 41 -4.60 9.15 16.97
C ARG A 41 -5.23 7.78 17.24
N ALA A 42 -4.45 6.78 17.64
CA ALA A 42 -4.93 5.40 17.78
C ALA A 42 -6.25 5.27 18.58
N HIS A 43 -6.34 5.91 19.75
CA HIS A 43 -7.55 5.92 20.60
C HIS A 43 -8.71 6.80 20.08
N LYS A 44 -8.55 7.44 18.92
CA LYS A 44 -9.56 8.28 18.25
C LYS A 44 -9.93 7.75 16.87
N ALA A 45 -9.22 6.73 16.36
CA ALA A 45 -9.59 6.05 15.14
C ALA A 45 -10.92 5.33 15.38
N THR A 46 -11.86 5.50 14.46
CA THR A 46 -13.12 4.78 14.52
C THR A 46 -12.95 3.39 13.91
N LEU A 47 -13.87 2.47 14.24
CA LEU A 47 -13.91 1.17 13.59
C LEU A 47 -14.20 1.34 12.09
N ASP A 48 -15.09 2.26 11.73
CA ASP A 48 -15.45 2.51 10.32
C ASP A 48 -14.25 3.01 9.50
N ASP A 49 -13.43 3.92 10.03
CA ASP A 49 -12.20 4.37 9.37
C ASP A 49 -11.23 3.20 9.13
N PHE A 50 -11.12 2.31 10.12
CA PHE A 50 -10.29 1.13 10.04
C PHE A 50 -10.81 0.16 8.98
N GLU A 51 -12.10 -0.19 9.03
CA GLU A 51 -12.74 -1.11 8.09
C GLU A 51 -12.67 -0.57 6.66
N GLN A 52 -12.89 0.73 6.44
CA GLN A 52 -12.77 1.35 5.13
C GLN A 52 -11.32 1.28 4.62
N THR A 53 -10.33 1.57 5.48
CA THR A 53 -8.92 1.48 5.12
C THR A 53 -8.52 0.04 4.79
N MET A 54 -9.01 -0.94 5.56
CA MET A 54 -8.73 -2.36 5.36
C MET A 54 -9.44 -2.90 4.11
N ALA A 55 -10.67 -2.46 3.84
CA ALA A 55 -11.42 -2.82 2.65
C ALA A 55 -10.65 -2.45 1.38
N VAL A 56 -10.19 -1.19 1.30
CA VAL A 56 -9.48 -0.67 0.13
C VAL A 56 -8.04 -1.20 0.07
N ASN A 57 -7.25 -1.09 1.13
CA ASN A 57 -5.81 -1.31 1.04
C ASN A 57 -5.41 -2.78 1.11
N VAL A 58 -6.30 -3.66 1.63
CA VAL A 58 -5.96 -5.05 1.94
C VAL A 58 -6.96 -6.02 1.31
N ARG A 59 -8.25 -5.93 1.66
CA ARG A 59 -9.25 -6.94 1.27
C ARG A 59 -9.43 -7.02 -0.24
N ALA A 60 -9.64 -5.88 -0.90
CA ALA A 60 -9.84 -5.83 -2.36
C ALA A 60 -8.60 -6.36 -3.12
N LEU A 61 -7.40 -5.92 -2.74
CA LEU A 61 -6.14 -6.43 -3.27
C LEU A 61 -6.03 -7.95 -3.10
N TRP A 62 -6.28 -8.44 -1.89
CA TRP A 62 -6.18 -9.85 -1.56
C TRP A 62 -7.10 -10.68 -2.45
N ARG A 63 -8.35 -10.23 -2.61
CA ARG A 63 -9.33 -10.94 -3.44
C ARG A 63 -8.94 -10.95 -4.92
N LEU A 64 -8.55 -9.81 -5.48
CA LEU A 64 -8.08 -9.73 -6.87
C LEU A 64 -6.84 -10.61 -7.09
N SER A 65 -5.91 -10.62 -6.12
CA SER A 65 -4.72 -11.47 -6.17
C SER A 65 -5.08 -12.96 -6.22
N GLN A 66 -6.06 -13.40 -5.43
CA GLN A 66 -6.55 -14.77 -5.47
C GLN A 66 -7.17 -15.12 -6.83
N LEU A 67 -8.00 -14.24 -7.38
CA LEU A 67 -8.66 -14.45 -8.67
C LEU A 67 -7.62 -14.59 -9.80
N CYS A 68 -6.67 -13.67 -9.87
CA CYS A 68 -5.56 -13.74 -10.82
C CYS A 68 -4.74 -15.03 -10.67
N ALA A 69 -4.23 -15.29 -9.46
CA ALA A 69 -3.37 -16.44 -9.20
C ALA A 69 -4.06 -17.77 -9.52
N ALA A 70 -5.35 -17.92 -9.15
CA ALA A 70 -6.11 -19.12 -9.46
C ALA A 70 -6.23 -19.38 -10.97
N ARG A 71 -6.37 -18.33 -11.79
CA ARG A 71 -6.44 -18.48 -13.25
C ARG A 71 -5.09 -18.75 -13.88
N TRP A 72 -4.04 -18.08 -13.44
CA TRP A 72 -2.69 -18.29 -13.97
C TRP A 72 -2.16 -19.69 -13.64
N ILE A 73 -2.38 -20.17 -12.42
CA ILE A 73 -2.05 -21.55 -12.02
C ILE A 73 -2.78 -22.55 -12.91
N LYS A 74 -4.08 -22.35 -13.16
CA LYS A 74 -4.87 -23.24 -14.03
C LYS A 74 -4.41 -23.19 -15.49
N ALA A 75 -3.99 -22.03 -15.97
CA ALA A 75 -3.51 -21.85 -17.34
C ALA A 75 -2.04 -22.30 -17.54
N GLY A 76 -1.30 -22.52 -16.45
CA GLY A 76 0.13 -22.82 -16.51
C GLY A 76 0.98 -21.62 -16.92
N THR A 77 0.51 -20.39 -16.67
CA THR A 77 1.19 -19.15 -17.05
C THR A 77 1.96 -18.55 -15.87
N GLN A 78 3.08 -17.90 -16.18
CA GLN A 78 3.84 -17.10 -15.22
C GLN A 78 3.49 -15.63 -15.41
N ASP A 79 2.95 -15.04 -14.35
CA ASP A 79 2.37 -13.70 -14.35
C ASP A 79 2.75 -12.98 -13.05
N CYS A 80 2.46 -11.68 -12.95
CA CYS A 80 2.96 -10.85 -11.84
C CYS A 80 1.88 -9.99 -11.17
N ILE A 81 1.90 -9.96 -9.84
CA ILE A 81 1.10 -9.06 -9.01
C ILE A 81 2.04 -8.01 -8.41
N VAL A 82 1.75 -6.74 -8.69
CA VAL A 82 2.44 -5.58 -8.14
C VAL A 82 1.47 -4.82 -7.23
N ASN A 83 1.75 -4.84 -5.93
CA ASN A 83 1.03 -4.05 -4.94
C ASN A 83 1.83 -2.80 -4.59
N ILE A 84 1.27 -1.62 -4.85
CA ILE A 84 1.89 -0.35 -4.49
C ILE A 84 1.63 -0.06 -3.02
N SER A 85 2.66 -0.28 -2.20
CA SER A 85 2.63 0.05 -0.77
C SER A 85 3.24 1.44 -0.49
N SER A 86 3.36 1.79 0.78
CA SER A 86 3.97 3.03 1.23
C SER A 86 5.31 2.78 1.95
N MET A 87 6.22 3.76 1.94
CA MET A 87 7.42 3.75 2.79
C MET A 87 7.10 3.55 4.28
N LEU A 88 5.86 3.85 4.67
CA LEU A 88 5.35 3.75 6.03
C LEU A 88 5.06 2.30 6.47
N SER A 89 4.97 1.34 5.54
CA SER A 89 4.57 -0.04 5.87
C SER A 89 5.57 -0.78 6.77
N GLY A 90 6.85 -0.40 6.73
CA GLY A 90 7.91 -1.00 7.54
C GLY A 90 8.27 -0.22 8.81
N LYS A 91 7.57 0.87 9.15
CA LYS A 91 7.93 1.74 10.28
C LYS A 91 6.69 2.26 11.02
N PRO A 92 6.64 2.19 12.36
CA PRO A 92 5.60 2.88 13.11
C PRO A 92 5.81 4.40 12.98
N ILE A 93 4.78 5.13 12.61
CA ILE A 93 4.79 6.60 12.55
C ILE A 93 3.82 7.16 13.58
N ARG A 94 4.27 8.20 14.28
CA ARG A 94 3.42 8.94 15.19
C ARG A 94 2.25 9.55 14.41
N ALA A 95 1.02 9.25 14.84
CA ALA A 95 -0.17 9.81 14.22
C ALA A 95 -0.05 11.34 14.11
N ALA A 96 -0.10 11.86 12.89
CA ALA A 96 -0.21 13.29 12.67
C ALA A 96 -1.54 13.75 13.29
N PRO A 97 -1.56 14.82 14.08
CA PRO A 97 -2.82 15.35 14.60
C PRO A 97 -3.70 15.73 13.40
N ASN A 98 -4.93 15.19 13.36
CA ASN A 98 -5.96 15.66 12.43
C ASN A 98 -6.25 17.13 12.80
N ARG A 99 -5.64 18.09 12.10
CA ARG A 99 -5.72 19.52 12.41
C ARG A 99 -6.59 20.22 11.38
N PRO A 100 -7.78 20.74 11.75
CA PRO A 100 -8.45 21.76 10.94
C PRO A 100 -7.78 23.15 11.03
N ASN A 101 -6.80 23.34 11.92
CA ASN A 101 -6.05 24.60 12.03
C ASN A 101 -4.58 24.34 12.39
N CYS A 102 -3.70 24.52 11.41
CA CYS A 102 -2.25 24.55 11.63
C CYS A 102 -1.81 25.91 12.18
N ARG A 103 -0.86 25.90 13.12
CA ARG A 103 0.30 26.80 13.02
C ARG A 103 1.55 25.98 12.77
N PRO A 104 2.48 26.45 11.92
CA PRO A 104 3.72 25.77 11.61
C PRO A 104 4.70 25.96 12.77
N GLY A 105 5.42 24.90 13.11
CA GLY A 105 6.67 24.98 13.87
C GLY A 105 7.77 24.35 13.01
N PRO A 106 9.01 24.89 13.02
CA PRO A 106 10.05 24.41 12.13
C PRO A 106 10.58 23.04 12.56
N ASP A 107 11.28 22.41 11.62
CA ASP A 107 12.16 21.26 11.76
C ASP A 107 11.56 19.85 11.71
N LEU A 108 11.09 19.50 10.51
CA LEU A 108 11.37 18.19 9.95
C LEU A 108 12.87 18.10 9.62
N ARG A 109 13.73 17.76 10.60
CA ARG A 109 15.08 17.27 10.28
C ARG A 109 14.94 15.88 9.66
N LEU A 110 14.95 15.80 8.34
CA LEU A 110 15.37 14.59 7.62
C LEU A 110 16.84 14.32 8.01
N GLY A 111 17.04 13.49 9.03
CA GLY A 111 18.33 12.89 9.31
C GLY A 111 18.63 11.86 8.22
N LEU A 112 19.25 12.31 7.12
CA LEU A 112 20.00 11.43 6.22
C LEU A 112 21.20 10.90 7.03
N GLY A 113 20.98 9.80 7.74
CA GLY A 113 21.99 9.14 8.57
C GLY A 113 22.99 8.35 7.72
N LEU A 114 23.80 9.04 6.93
CA LEU A 114 25.11 8.51 6.53
C LEU A 114 26.04 8.72 7.74
N ARG A 115 26.34 7.64 8.48
CA ARG A 115 27.39 7.69 9.50
C ARG A 115 28.74 7.78 8.79
N PRO A 116 29.67 8.65 9.24
CA PRO A 116 31.02 8.65 8.71
C PRO A 116 31.73 7.34 9.06
N ASP A 117 32.41 6.79 8.06
CA ASP A 117 33.28 5.62 8.14
C ASP A 117 34.39 5.85 9.17
N ARG A 118 34.55 4.91 10.10
CA ARG A 118 35.61 4.92 11.13
C ARG A 118 36.86 4.13 10.69
N SER A 119 37.07 3.87 9.41
CA SER A 119 38.36 3.39 8.91
C SER A 119 39.32 4.57 8.68
N ARG A 120 40.00 5.02 9.75
CA ARG A 120 41.33 5.68 9.76
C ARG A 120 41.53 6.39 11.11
N GLN A 121 42.04 5.65 12.09
CA GLN A 121 42.95 6.22 13.07
C GLN A 121 44.26 5.47 12.91
N GLU A 122 45.12 6.03 12.05
CA GLU A 122 46.55 5.77 12.09
C GLU A 122 47.07 6.38 13.40
N THR A 123 47.71 5.57 14.24
CA THR A 123 48.49 6.04 15.39
C THR A 123 49.89 6.43 14.94
N PRO A 124 50.36 7.67 15.19
CA PRO A 124 51.77 7.99 15.18
C PRO A 124 52.33 8.10 16.62
N GLY A 125 53.37 7.32 16.91
CA GLY A 125 54.47 7.70 17.80
C GLY A 125 54.30 7.57 19.32
N ALA A 126 54.92 6.54 19.89
CA ALA A 126 55.78 6.61 21.08
C ALA A 126 56.73 5.40 21.06
#